data_AF-A0A8H4AEK8-F1
#
_entry.id   AF-A0A8H4AEK8-F1
#
_cell.length_a   1.000
_cell.length_b   1.000
_cell.length_c   1.000
_cell.angle_alpha   90.00
_cell.angle_beta   90.00
_cell.angle_gamma   90.00
#
_symmetry.space_group_name_H-M   'P 1'
#
loop_
_entity.id
_entity.type
_entity.pdbx_description
1 polymer ?
#
loop_
_entity_poly.entity_id
_entity_poly.type
_entity_poly.pdbx_seq_one_letter_code
_entity_poly.pdbx_strand_id
1 'polypeptide(L)'
;MSGDSILENDYPKIEKETPKEEIVPVIPLKDEKKILFKPENHSESQCRYAVSLLGDLGKETSKNAKDKLCKEIICYFELAANNPKNRISNAMYYLGDIYMVDKLRVKKDEEHGLNYLKLAANVNKERAIALLKKLFK
;
A
#
# COMPACT_ATOMS: atom_id res chain seq x y z
N MET A 1 -52.92 41.13 -26.40
CA MET A 1 -51.64 41.61 -25.86
C MET A 1 -51.50 40.96 -24.49
N SER A 2 -50.82 39.83 -24.45
CA SER A 2 -50.85 38.91 -23.30
C SER A 2 -49.42 38.55 -22.92
N GLY A 3 -49.06 39.02 -21.72
CA GLY A 3 -48.15 38.44 -20.72
C GLY A 3 -46.88 37.72 -21.16
N ASP A 4 -45.75 38.37 -20.88
CA ASP A 4 -44.48 37.70 -20.56
C ASP A 4 -44.67 36.67 -19.44
N SER A 5 -44.06 35.49 -19.56
CA SER A 5 -43.17 34.92 -18.53
C SER A 5 -42.56 33.59 -18.99
N ILE A 6 -41.24 33.57 -19.05
CA ILE A 6 -40.37 32.41 -19.22
C ILE A 6 -40.54 31.52 -17.99
N LEU A 7 -40.96 30.28 -18.15
CA LEU A 7 -40.97 29.29 -17.07
C LEU A 7 -39.54 28.74 -16.89
N GLU A 8 -39.08 29.00 -15.68
CA GLU A 8 -37.78 28.72 -15.09
C GLU A 8 -37.58 27.22 -14.85
N ASN A 9 -36.35 26.76 -15.03
CA ASN A 9 -35.93 25.36 -14.93
C ASN A 9 -36.18 24.76 -13.53
N ASP A 10 -36.88 23.62 -13.49
CA ASP A 10 -36.91 22.69 -12.36
C ASP A 10 -35.54 21.98 -12.22
N TYR A 11 -34.66 22.53 -11.38
CA TYR A 11 -33.52 21.80 -10.84
C TYR A 11 -33.82 21.37 -9.40
N PRO A 12 -33.57 20.11 -9.01
CA PRO A 12 -33.77 19.65 -7.64
C PRO A 12 -32.78 20.34 -6.69
N LYS A 13 -33.32 20.91 -5.60
CA LYS A 13 -32.54 21.48 -4.49
C LYS A 13 -31.71 20.38 -3.84
N ILE A 14 -30.39 20.44 -4.01
CA ILE A 14 -29.46 19.62 -3.25
C ILE A 14 -29.35 20.26 -1.86
N GLU A 15 -29.98 19.66 -0.86
CA GLU A 15 -29.75 19.99 0.55
C GLU A 15 -28.27 19.70 0.88
N LYS A 16 -27.55 20.74 1.28
CA LYS A 16 -26.17 20.62 1.73
C LYS A 16 -26.19 19.98 3.12
N GLU A 17 -26.07 18.66 3.19
CA GLU A 17 -25.72 18.01 4.44
C GLU A 17 -24.31 18.47 4.84
N THR A 18 -24.24 19.25 5.91
CA THR A 18 -22.99 19.58 6.57
C THR A 18 -22.37 18.29 7.13
N PRO A 19 -21.07 18.01 6.88
CA PRO A 19 -20.42 16.86 7.49
C PRO A 19 -20.44 17.04 9.00
N LYS A 20 -21.06 16.11 9.71
CA LYS A 20 -20.99 16.05 11.18
C LYS A 20 -19.51 15.84 11.53
N GLU A 21 -18.93 16.76 12.30
CA GLU A 21 -17.62 16.59 12.91
C GLU A 21 -17.65 15.32 13.77
N GLU A 22 -17.14 14.23 13.18
CA GLU A 22 -16.86 13.01 13.90
C GLU A 22 -15.69 13.31 14.84
N ILE A 23 -15.96 13.32 16.14
CA ILE A 23 -14.96 13.50 17.18
C ILE A 23 -14.00 12.31 17.09
N VAL A 24 -12.92 12.47 16.32
CA VAL A 24 -11.85 11.49 16.23
C VAL A 24 -11.18 11.41 17.60
N PRO A 25 -11.22 10.25 18.29
CA PRO A 25 -10.48 10.09 19.54
C PRO A 25 -9.00 10.35 19.27
N VAL A 26 -8.31 11.02 20.19
CA VAL A 26 -6.86 11.27 20.07
C VAL A 26 -6.12 9.94 20.28
N ILE A 27 -5.91 9.21 19.19
CA ILE A 27 -5.18 7.94 19.15
C ILE A 27 -3.71 8.27 18.82
N PRO A 28 -2.71 7.55 19.37
CA PRO A 28 -1.32 7.78 18.99
C PRO A 28 -1.15 7.66 17.47
N LEU A 29 -0.39 8.58 16.85
CA LEU A 29 -0.22 8.69 15.39
C LEU A 29 0.19 7.36 14.69
N LYS A 30 0.84 6.45 15.43
CA LYS A 30 1.21 5.10 14.94
C LYS A 30 0.00 4.18 14.80
N ASP A 31 -0.97 4.31 15.70
CA ASP A 31 -2.20 3.53 15.70
C ASP A 31 -3.22 4.08 14.69
N GLU A 32 -3.26 5.39 14.48
CA GLU A 32 -4.05 6.02 13.40
C GLU A 32 -3.64 5.52 12.01
N LYS A 33 -2.32 5.50 11.74
CA LYS A 33 -1.77 4.94 10.49
C LYS A 33 -2.21 3.50 10.29
N LYS A 34 -2.12 2.67 11.35
CA LYS A 34 -2.51 1.27 11.30
C LYS A 34 -4.00 1.07 10.97
N ILE A 35 -4.86 1.94 11.50
CA ILE A 35 -6.31 1.94 11.25
C ILE A 35 -6.62 2.41 9.82
N LEU A 36 -5.90 3.42 9.33
CA LEU A 36 -6.08 4.01 8.01
C LEU A 36 -5.76 3.04 6.85
N PHE A 37 -4.91 2.04 7.08
CA PHE A 37 -4.45 1.10 6.03
C PHE A 37 -5.19 -0.26 6.03
N LYS A 38 -6.40 -0.33 6.61
CA LYS A 38 -7.32 -1.49 6.60
C LYS A 38 -7.64 -2.00 5.16
N PRO A 39 -8.11 -3.27 5.02
CA PRO A 39 -8.02 -4.05 3.78
C PRO A 39 -8.85 -3.58 2.58
N GLU A 40 -9.77 -2.63 2.73
CA GLU A 40 -10.59 -2.17 1.59
C GLU A 40 -9.86 -1.04 0.82
N ASN A 41 -9.25 -1.42 -0.31
CA ASN A 41 -8.79 -0.53 -1.40
C ASN A 41 -7.55 0.36 -1.22
N HIS A 42 -6.66 0.09 -0.27
CA HIS A 42 -5.46 0.92 -0.05
C HIS A 42 -4.11 0.26 -0.39
N SER A 43 -4.01 -0.58 -1.42
CA SER A 43 -2.75 -1.27 -1.76
C SER A 43 -1.55 -0.34 -1.97
N GLU A 44 -1.78 0.83 -2.57
CA GLU A 44 -0.74 1.87 -2.70
C GLU A 44 -0.33 2.43 -1.33
N SER A 45 -1.29 2.72 -0.46
CA SER A 45 -1.01 3.24 0.89
C SER A 45 -0.32 2.19 1.76
N GLN A 46 -0.73 0.92 1.67
CA GLN A 46 -0.09 -0.22 2.32
C GLN A 46 1.37 -0.35 1.87
N CYS A 47 1.63 -0.26 0.55
CA CYS A 47 2.98 -0.27 0.01
C CYS A 47 3.80 0.93 0.50
N ARG A 48 3.24 2.14 0.51
CA ARG A 48 3.94 3.35 1.00
C ARG A 48 4.24 3.28 2.48
N TYR A 49 3.31 2.74 3.28
CA TYR A 49 3.49 2.54 4.70
C TYR A 49 4.61 1.53 4.97
N ALA A 50 4.62 0.39 4.28
CA ALA A 50 5.72 -0.58 4.36
C ALA A 50 7.09 0.04 4.00
N VAL A 51 7.14 0.89 2.97
CA VAL A 51 8.36 1.64 2.59
C VAL A 51 8.76 2.64 3.68
N SER A 52 7.81 3.33 4.31
CA SER A 52 8.09 4.21 5.44
C SER A 52 8.71 3.43 6.61
N LEU A 53 8.15 2.26 6.94
CA LEU A 53 8.65 1.39 8.00
C LEU A 53 10.05 0.85 7.73
N LEU A 54 10.44 0.63 6.46
CA LEU A 54 11.83 0.30 6.09
C LEU A 54 12.81 1.41 6.50
N GLY A 55 12.40 2.68 6.38
CA GLY A 55 13.19 3.82 6.84
C GLY A 55 13.34 3.86 8.36
N ASP A 56 12.29 3.51 9.10
CA ASP A 56 12.31 3.43 10.56
C ASP A 56 13.13 2.23 11.06
N LEU A 57 13.10 1.10 10.35
CA LEU A 57 13.91 -0.08 10.65
C LEU A 57 15.41 0.23 10.68
N GLY A 58 15.88 1.14 9.83
CA GLY A 58 17.27 1.59 9.79
C GLY A 58 17.70 2.40 11.02
N LYS A 59 16.75 3.01 11.74
CA LYS A 59 16.99 3.85 12.93
C LYS A 59 16.82 3.09 14.24
N GLU A 60 16.06 2.00 14.21
CA GLU A 60 15.83 1.17 15.40
C GLU A 60 17.14 0.52 15.87
N THR A 61 17.32 0.41 17.18
CA THR A 61 18.49 -0.22 17.81
C THR A 61 18.11 -1.49 18.56
N SER A 62 16.86 -1.59 19.03
CA SER A 62 16.33 -2.74 19.74
C SER A 62 16.06 -3.91 18.80
N LYS A 63 16.70 -5.05 19.06
CA LYS A 63 16.53 -6.29 18.28
C LYS A 63 15.06 -6.75 18.24
N ASN A 64 14.35 -6.69 19.37
CA ASN A 64 12.95 -7.13 19.44
C ASN A 64 12.03 -6.19 18.66
N ALA A 65 12.30 -4.88 18.69
CA ALA A 65 11.54 -3.90 17.91
C ALA A 65 11.79 -4.07 16.41
N LYS A 66 13.04 -4.33 16.00
CA LYS A 66 13.38 -4.69 14.61
C LYS A 66 12.60 -5.90 14.12
N ASP A 67 12.52 -6.95 14.93
CA ASP A 67 11.80 -8.17 14.55
C ASP A 67 10.31 -7.93 14.34
N LYS A 68 9.70 -7.10 15.20
CA LYS A 68 8.31 -6.68 15.04
C LYS A 68 8.13 -5.86 13.75
N LEU A 69 9.01 -4.89 13.50
CA LEU A 69 8.98 -4.06 12.30
C LEU A 69 9.15 -4.88 11.03
N CYS A 70 10.11 -5.81 10.99
CA CYS A 70 10.32 -6.71 9.85
C CYS A 70 9.03 -7.45 9.49
N LYS A 71 8.39 -8.09 10.48
CA LYS A 71 7.11 -8.81 10.29
C LYS A 71 6.01 -7.89 9.78
N GLU A 72 5.92 -6.68 10.32
CA GLU A 72 4.91 -5.70 9.91
C GLU A 72 5.13 -5.22 8.47
N ILE A 73 6.37 -4.91 8.08
CA ILE A 73 6.74 -4.52 6.71
C ILE A 73 6.32 -5.60 5.70
N ILE A 74 6.64 -6.86 5.98
CA ILE A 74 6.30 -7.99 5.10
C ILE A 74 4.79 -8.11 4.96
N CYS A 75 4.07 -8.07 6.09
CA CYS A 75 2.61 -8.19 6.10
C CYS A 75 1.95 -7.11 5.21
N TYR A 76 2.39 -5.85 5.31
CA TYR A 76 1.83 -4.78 4.47
C TYR A 76 2.20 -4.92 3.00
N PHE A 77 3.39 -5.41 2.67
CA PHE A 77 3.73 -5.72 1.29
C PHE A 77 2.90 -6.88 0.74
N GLU A 78 2.68 -7.94 1.51
CA GLU A 78 1.82 -9.06 1.11
C GLU A 78 0.38 -8.60 0.86
N LEU A 79 -0.18 -7.77 1.74
CA LEU A 79 -1.51 -7.18 1.55
C LEU A 79 -1.59 -6.36 0.26
N ALA A 80 -0.57 -5.56 -0.03
CA ALA A 80 -0.51 -4.73 -1.23
C ALA A 80 -0.29 -5.55 -2.52
N ALA A 81 0.53 -6.60 -2.46
CA ALA A 81 0.88 -7.45 -3.60
C ALA A 81 -0.24 -8.44 -3.96
N ASN A 82 -0.97 -8.94 -2.95
CA ASN A 82 -2.00 -9.97 -3.13
C ASN A 82 -3.43 -9.39 -3.15
N ASN A 83 -3.57 -8.06 -3.18
CA ASN A 83 -4.89 -7.44 -3.23
C ASN A 83 -5.63 -7.80 -4.55
N PRO A 84 -6.83 -8.40 -4.49
CA PRO A 84 -7.53 -8.84 -5.69
C PRO A 84 -8.05 -7.70 -6.55
N LYS A 85 -8.30 -6.52 -5.97
CA LYS A 85 -8.86 -5.35 -6.67
C LYS A 85 -7.77 -4.44 -7.27
N ASN A 86 -6.66 -4.25 -6.55
CA ASN A 86 -5.62 -3.30 -6.96
C ASN A 86 -4.21 -3.73 -6.51
N ARG A 87 -3.72 -4.86 -6.99
CA ARG A 87 -2.34 -5.30 -6.69
C ARG A 87 -1.29 -4.34 -7.24
N ILE A 88 -0.29 -4.01 -6.42
CA ILE A 88 0.77 -3.06 -6.81
C ILE A 88 2.07 -3.79 -7.13
N SER A 89 2.62 -3.56 -8.32
CA SER A 89 3.88 -4.16 -8.77
C SER A 89 5.10 -3.76 -7.93
N ASN A 90 5.08 -2.59 -7.29
CA ASN A 90 6.11 -2.18 -6.32
C ASN A 90 6.19 -3.15 -5.14
N ALA A 91 5.04 -3.54 -4.57
CA ALA A 91 5.01 -4.43 -3.42
C ALA A 91 5.53 -5.83 -3.79
N MET A 92 5.14 -6.34 -4.97
CA MET A 92 5.69 -7.58 -5.52
C MET A 92 7.20 -7.51 -5.70
N TYR A 93 7.71 -6.40 -6.25
CA TYR A 93 9.16 -6.21 -6.39
C TYR A 93 9.88 -6.24 -5.03
N TYR A 94 9.36 -5.56 -4.02
CA TYR A 94 9.96 -5.54 -2.69
C TYR A 94 9.94 -6.93 -2.03
N LEU A 95 8.82 -7.66 -2.11
CA LEU A 95 8.75 -9.05 -1.62
C LEU A 95 9.77 -9.94 -2.33
N GLY A 96 9.82 -9.84 -3.66
CA GLY A 96 10.79 -10.55 -4.48
C GLY A 96 12.23 -10.33 -4.03
N ASP A 97 12.63 -9.07 -3.84
CA ASP A 97 13.96 -8.72 -3.34
C ASP A 97 14.20 -9.20 -1.89
N ILE A 98 13.18 -9.15 -1.03
CA ILE A 98 13.28 -9.62 0.36
C ILE A 98 13.58 -11.13 0.42
N TYR A 99 12.79 -11.94 -0.29
CA TYR A 99 12.93 -13.40 -0.29
C TYR A 99 14.20 -13.88 -1.02
N MET A 100 14.68 -13.15 -2.02
CA MET A 100 15.90 -13.50 -2.77
C MET A 100 17.20 -13.22 -2.00
N VAL A 101 17.20 -12.25 -1.06
CA VAL A 101 18.41 -11.74 -0.41
C VAL A 101 18.44 -12.03 1.10
N ASP A 102 17.52 -12.87 1.62
CA ASP A 102 17.40 -13.19 3.05
C ASP A 102 17.25 -11.92 3.93
N LYS A 103 16.58 -10.89 3.38
CA LYS A 103 16.38 -9.61 4.08
C LYS A 103 15.27 -9.73 5.10
N LEU A 104 15.22 -8.76 6.03
CA LEU A 104 14.20 -8.68 7.08
C LEU A 104 14.10 -9.95 7.95
N ARG A 105 15.18 -10.73 8.04
CA ARG A 105 15.24 -11.99 8.82
C ARG A 105 14.21 -13.02 8.35
N VAL A 106 13.76 -12.89 7.10
CA VAL A 106 12.93 -13.87 6.41
C VAL A 106 13.85 -14.89 5.80
N LYS A 107 13.65 -16.16 6.12
CA LYS A 107 14.41 -17.25 5.52
C LYS A 107 14.28 -17.14 4.00
N LYS A 108 15.43 -17.09 3.32
CA LYS A 108 15.53 -17.08 1.87
C LYS A 108 14.62 -18.15 1.26
N ASP A 109 13.75 -17.71 0.37
CA ASP A 109 12.86 -18.55 -0.40
C ASP A 109 12.93 -18.09 -1.86
N GLU A 110 13.88 -18.69 -2.59
CA GLU A 110 14.18 -18.27 -3.96
C GLU A 110 13.01 -18.50 -4.91
N GLU A 111 12.21 -19.55 -4.66
CA GLU A 111 11.05 -19.85 -5.49
C GLU A 111 9.96 -18.78 -5.33
N HIS A 112 9.60 -18.45 -4.09
CA HIS A 112 8.66 -17.37 -3.81
C HIS A 112 9.19 -16.01 -4.27
N GLY A 113 10.46 -15.73 -4.01
CA GLY A 113 11.11 -14.49 -4.44
C GLY A 113 11.08 -14.33 -5.96
N LEU A 114 11.44 -15.38 -6.70
CA LEU A 114 11.41 -15.38 -8.15
C LEU A 114 10.00 -15.21 -8.72
N ASN A 115 9.01 -15.87 -8.12
CA ASN A 115 7.61 -15.74 -8.53
C ASN A 115 7.10 -14.30 -8.38
N TYR A 116 7.37 -13.65 -7.25
CA TYR A 116 7.02 -12.24 -7.06
C TYR A 116 7.73 -11.31 -8.04
N LEU A 117 9.02 -11.54 -8.34
CA LEU A 117 9.75 -10.76 -9.33
C LEU A 117 9.20 -10.92 -10.76
N LYS A 118 8.83 -12.15 -11.15
CA LYS A 118 8.19 -12.42 -12.44
C LYS A 118 6.83 -11.71 -12.55
N LEU A 119 6.01 -11.78 -11.50
CA LEU A 119 4.74 -11.06 -11.44
C LEU A 119 4.93 -9.55 -11.54
N ALA A 120 5.93 -9.00 -10.83
CA ALA A 120 6.27 -7.57 -10.92
C ALA A 120 6.73 -7.15 -12.32
N ALA A 121 7.53 -7.99 -13.00
CA ALA A 121 8.00 -7.74 -14.35
C ALA A 121 6.85 -7.71 -15.38
N ASN A 122 5.87 -8.61 -15.26
CA ASN A 122 4.71 -8.68 -16.15
C ASN A 122 3.80 -7.45 -16.05
N VAL A 123 3.76 -6.78 -14.89
CA VAL A 123 2.93 -5.59 -14.64
C VAL A 123 3.72 -4.28 -14.89
N ASN A 124 4.84 -4.34 -15.63
CA ASN A 124 5.58 -3.19 -16.15
C ASN A 124 6.62 -2.56 -15.16
N LYS A 125 7.57 -3.36 -14.66
CA LYS A 125 8.71 -2.86 -13.86
C LYS A 125 10.06 -3.22 -14.50
N GLU A 126 10.68 -2.24 -15.16
CA GLU A 126 12.07 -2.34 -15.65
C GLU A 126 13.06 -2.76 -14.56
N ARG A 127 12.85 -2.30 -13.31
CA ARG A 127 13.68 -2.70 -12.16
C ARG A 127 13.57 -4.19 -11.83
N ALA A 128 12.38 -4.77 -11.90
CA ALA A 128 12.18 -6.20 -11.66
C ALA A 128 12.85 -7.02 -12.78
N ILE A 129 12.70 -6.59 -14.03
CA ILE A 129 13.38 -7.21 -15.18
C ILE A 129 14.90 -7.13 -15.04
N ALA A 130 15.44 -5.98 -14.64
CA ALA A 130 16.87 -5.81 -14.41
C ALA A 130 17.39 -6.72 -13.29
N LEU A 131 16.63 -6.86 -12.20
CA LEU A 131 16.99 -7.74 -11.09
C LEU A 131 16.93 -9.22 -11.51
N LEU A 132 15.89 -9.64 -12.24
CA LEU A 132 15.81 -10.98 -12.84
C LEU A 132 17.01 -11.26 -13.76
N LYS A 133 17.33 -10.33 -14.67
CA LYS A 133 18.49 -10.46 -15.56
C LYS A 133 19.81 -10.61 -14.78
N LYS A 134 19.95 -9.95 -13.63
CA LYS A 134 21.13 -10.10 -12.76
C LYS A 134 21.21 -11.47 -12.09
N LEU A 135 20.07 -12.09 -11.78
CA LEU A 135 20.01 -13.40 -11.13
C LEU A 135 20.34 -14.56 -12.06
N PHE A 136 20.02 -14.44 -13.36
CA PHE A 136 20.24 -15.48 -14.37
C PHE A 136 21.52 -15.29 -15.21
N LYS A 137 22.45 -14.43 -14.78
CA LYS A 137 23.67 -14.10 -15.51
C LYS A 137 24.87 -14.80 -14.89
#